data_AF-A0A661X9V3-F1
#
_entry.id   AF-A0A661X9V3-F1
#
_cell.length_a   1.000
_cell.length_b   1.000
_cell.length_c   1.000
_cell.angle_alpha   90.00
_cell.angle_beta   90.00
_cell.angle_gamma   90.00
#
_symmetry.space_group_name_H-M   'P 1'
#
loop_
_entity.id
_entity.type
_entity.pdbx_description
1 polymer ?
#
loop_
_entity_poly.entity_id
_entity_poly.type
_entity_poly.pdbx_seq_one_letter_code
_entity_poly.pdbx_strand_id
1 'polypeptide(L)' 'ETSLAPLEDVKIFAKIIEKENRDLMVVGHLPHLSKLSSFLLTGDENKEILKFKMAGVFALEKEEKWRVSFIITPDLL' A
#
# COMPACT_ATOMS: atom_id res chain seq x y z
N GLU A 1 13.40 1.08 12.29
CA GLU A 1 12.58 -0.12 12.04
C GLU A 1 11.12 0.31 12.07
N THR A 2 10.49 0.42 10.91
CA THR A 2 9.08 0.81 10.78
C THR A 2 8.30 -0.47 10.54
N SER A 3 7.96 -1.17 11.61
CA SER A 3 7.36 -2.51 11.52
C SER A 3 5.89 -2.38 11.12
N LEU A 4 5.50 -2.91 9.96
CA LEU A 4 4.09 -3.11 9.56
C LEU A 4 3.46 -4.22 10.42
N ALA A 5 3.43 -4.00 11.72
CA ALA A 5 2.84 -4.94 12.64
C ALA A 5 1.35 -5.12 12.27
N PRO A 6 0.79 -6.34 12.34
CA PRO A 6 -0.59 -6.60 11.90
C PRO A 6 -1.68 -5.74 12.56
N LEU A 7 -1.37 -5.09 13.69
CA LEU A 7 -2.27 -4.27 14.50
C LEU A 7 -1.98 -2.76 14.39
N GLU A 8 -1.00 -2.35 13.57
CA GLU A 8 -0.66 -0.93 13.45
C GLU A 8 -1.73 -0.17 12.66
N ASP A 9 -1.97 1.09 13.03
CA ASP A 9 -2.92 1.96 12.33
C ASP A 9 -2.31 2.42 11.00
N VAL A 10 -2.91 1.99 9.89
CA VAL A 10 -2.47 2.32 8.52
C VAL A 10 -2.41 3.83 8.27
N LYS A 11 -3.16 4.65 9.02
CA LYS A 11 -3.15 6.11 8.91
C LYS A 11 -1.86 6.72 9.43
N ILE A 12 -1.25 6.13 10.45
CA ILE A 12 0.06 6.56 10.95
C ILE A 12 1.09 6.28 9.87
N PHE A 13 1.07 5.09 9.30
CA PHE A 13 2.01 4.70 8.25
C PHE A 13 1.82 5.53 6.97
N ALA A 14 0.58 5.82 6.57
CA ALA A 14 0.29 6.72 5.46
C ALA A 14 0.90 8.11 5.66
N LYS A 15 0.83 8.67 6.88
CA LYS A 15 1.49 9.96 7.20
C LYS A 15 3.01 9.91 7.11
N ILE A 16 3.61 8.74 7.31
CA ILE A 16 5.06 8.55 7.14
C ILE A 16 5.39 8.54 5.64
N ILE A 17 4.67 7.74 4.85
CA ILE A 17 4.83 7.70 3.38
C ILE A 17 4.69 9.11 2.78
N GLU A 18 3.70 9.87 3.23
CA GLU A 18 3.43 11.24 2.76
C GLU A 18 4.54 12.26 3.05
N LYS A 19 5.49 11.94 3.93
CA LYS A 19 6.64 12.81 4.25
C LYS A 19 7.92 12.40 3.53
N GLU A 20 7.91 11.26 2.84
CA GLU A 20 9.08 10.74 2.16
C GLU A 20 9.17 11.34 0.74
N ASN A 21 10.33 11.88 0.40
CA ASN A 21 10.60 12.49 -0.91
C ASN A 21 11.32 11.53 -1.87
N ARG A 22 11.19 10.22 -1.63
CA ARG A 22 11.87 9.16 -2.38
C ARG A 22 10.95 7.97 -2.58
N ASP A 23 11.29 7.13 -3.55
CA ASP A 23 10.59 5.87 -3.76
C ASP A 23 10.77 4.94 -2.56
N LEU A 24 9.66 4.32 -2.12
CA LEU A 24 9.62 3.41 -0.99
C LEU A 24 9.10 2.04 -1.43
N MET A 25 9.80 0.99 -0.99
CA MET A 25 9.26 -0.37 -1.03
C MET A 25 8.71 -0.74 0.35
N VAL A 26 7.42 -1.06 0.40
CA VAL A 26 6.71 -1.44 1.62
C VAL A 26 6.40 -2.95 1.56
N VAL A 27 7.04 -3.73 2.44
CA VAL A 27 6.90 -5.20 2.48
C VAL A 27 6.27 -5.62 3.80
N GLY A 28 5.12 -6.30 3.74
CA GLY A 28 4.38 -6.72 4.92
C GLY A 28 3.32 -7.78 4.62
N HIS A 29 2.33 -7.88 5.51
CA HIS A 29 1.30 -8.92 5.45
C HIS A 29 -0.10 -8.36 5.16
N LEU A 30 -1.00 -9.24 4.72
CA LEU A 30 -2.43 -8.97 4.73
C LEU A 30 -2.97 -9.13 6.16
N PRO A 31 -4.00 -8.34 6.56
CA PRO A 31 -4.74 -7.39 5.73
C PRO A 31 -4.07 -6.00 5.61
N HIS A 32 -2.97 -5.74 6.31
CA HIS A 32 -2.39 -4.41 6.48
C HIS A 32 -2.02 -3.73 5.15
N LEU A 33 -1.39 -4.45 4.21
CA LEU A 33 -1.08 -3.90 2.88
C LEU A 33 -2.33 -3.55 2.06
N SER A 34 -3.40 -4.36 2.18
CA SER A 34 -4.67 -4.10 1.50
C SER A 34 -5.36 -2.86 2.08
N LYS A 35 -5.41 -2.75 3.41
CA LYS A 35 -5.97 -1.58 4.09
C LYS A 35 -5.20 -0.30 3.80
N LEU A 36 -3.86 -0.35 3.84
CA LEU A 36 -3.00 0.78 3.55
C LEU A 36 -3.21 1.30 2.12
N SER A 37 -3.15 0.42 1.13
CA SER A 37 -3.37 0.80 -0.27
C SER A 37 -4.79 1.35 -0.51
N SER A 38 -5.80 0.75 0.13
CA SER A 38 -7.19 1.23 0.09
C SER A 38 -7.34 2.63 0.68
N PHE A 39 -6.69 2.89 1.82
CA PHE A 39 -6.67 4.20 2.45
C PHE A 39 -5.95 5.25 1.61
N LEU A 40 -4.78 4.93 1.05
CA LEU A 40 -4.04 5.86 0.18
C LEU A 40 -4.88 6.24 -1.06
N LEU A 41 -5.49 5.25 -1.71
CA LEU A 41 -6.23 5.44 -2.97
C LEU A 41 -7.62 6.07 -2.78
N THR A 42 -8.30 5.82 -1.65
CA THR A 42 -9.71 6.21 -1.48
C THR A 42 -10.01 7.05 -0.23
N GLY A 43 -9.08 7.14 0.71
CA GLY A 43 -9.30 7.70 2.04
C GLY A 43 -10.05 6.79 3.01
N ASP A 44 -10.44 5.58 2.57
CA ASP A 44 -11.18 4.58 3.37
C ASP A 44 -10.46 3.23 3.34
N GLU A 45 -9.92 2.81 4.48
CA GLU A 45 -9.18 1.55 4.62
C GLU A 45 -10.06 0.29 4.48
N ASN A 46 -11.38 0.43 4.59
CA ASN A 46 -12.31 -0.70 4.56
C ASN A 46 -12.86 -1.00 3.15
N LYS A 47 -12.51 -0.18 2.16
CA LYS A 47 -12.87 -0.43 0.76
C LYS A 47 -11.86 -1.34 0.09
N GLU A 48 -12.19 -2.62 -0.04
CA GLU A 48 -11.35 -3.54 -0.81
C GLU A 48 -11.41 -3.19 -2.30
N ILE A 49 -10.37 -2.50 -2.79
CA ILE A 49 -10.25 -2.07 -4.19
C ILE A 49 -9.13 -2.79 -4.96
N LEU A 50 -8.24 -3.49 -4.25
CA LEU A 50 -7.12 -4.25 -4.82
C LEU A 50 -7.13 -5.67 -4.28
N LYS A 51 -7.06 -6.64 -5.19
CA LYS A 51 -6.92 -8.06 -4.85
C LYS A 51 -5.44 -8.43 -4.80
N PHE A 52 -4.90 -8.49 -3.59
CA PHE A 52 -3.51 -8.90 -3.37
C PHE A 52 -3.30 -10.39 -3.70
N LYS A 53 -2.17 -10.69 -4.34
CA LYS A 53 -1.62 -12.03 -4.45
C LYS A 53 -0.29 -12.10 -3.70
N MET A 54 -0.01 -13.24 -3.06
CA MET A 54 1.28 -13.47 -2.40
C MET A 54 2.41 -13.27 -3.40
N ALA A 55 3.50 -12.64 -2.97
CA ALA A 55 4.63 -12.25 -3.82
C ALA A 55 4.27 -11.30 -4.99
N GLY A 56 3.10 -10.64 -4.95
CA GLY A 56 2.76 -9.58 -5.90
C GLY A 56 3.35 -8.22 -5.51
N VAL A 57 3.64 -7.40 -6.52
CA VAL A 57 4.10 -6.01 -6.40
C VAL A 57 3.00 -5.10 -6.92
N PHE A 58 2.56 -4.16 -6.08
CA PHE A 58 1.50 -3.20 -6.38
C PHE A 58 2.10 -1.79 -6.23
N ALA A 59 2.41 -1.15 -7.35
CA ALA A 59 3.03 0.17 -7.36
C ALA A 59 1.96 1.26 -7.32
N LEU A 60 2.08 2.14 -6.33
CA LEU A 60 1.25 3.33 -6.20
C LEU A 60 2.10 4.57 -6.42
N GLU A 61 1.55 5.53 -7.15
CA GLU A 61 2.18 6.83 -7.41
C GLU A 61 1.27 7.95 -6.91
N LYS A 62 1.89 9.04 -6.45
CA LYS A 62 1.18 10.24 -6.01
C LYS A 62 1.63 11.45 -6.79
N GLU A 63 0.72 11.96 -7.62
CA GLU A 63 0.78 13.33 -8.13
C GLU A 63 -0.12 14.21 -7.25
N GLU A 64 -1.29 14.61 -7.74
CA GLU A 64 -2.32 15.27 -6.92
C GLU A 64 -3.07 14.30 -5.99
N LYS A 65 -3.22 13.04 -6.45
CA LYS A 65 -3.92 11.96 -5.75
C LYS A 65 -3.16 10.65 -5.99
N TRP A 66 -3.30 9.71 -5.06
CA TRP A 66 -2.76 8.36 -5.22
C TRP A 66 -3.45 7.63 -6.38
N ARG A 67 -2.66 6.91 -7.17
CA ARG A 67 -3.12 6.06 -8.27
C ARG A 67 -2.30 4.77 -8.32
N VAL A 68 -2.87 3.74 -8.94
CA VAL A 68 -2.14 2.51 -9.24
C VAL A 68 -1.37 2.74 -10.54
N SER A 69 -0.04 2.60 -10.48
CA SER A 69 0.84 2.74 -11.64
C SER A 69 0.95 1.41 -12.39
N PHE A 70 1.29 0.33 -11.67
CA PHE A 70 1.31 -1.03 -12.21
C PHE A 70 1.07 -2.08 -11.12
N ILE A 71 0.67 -3.28 -11.55
CA ILE A 71 0.55 -4.47 -10.71
C ILE A 71 1.26 -5.62 -11.42
N ILE A 72 2.18 -6.26 -10.72
CA ILE A 72 2.81 -7.51 -11.15
C ILE A 72 2.45 -8.59 -10.15
N THR A 73 1.82 -9.66 -10.60
CA THR A 73 1.55 -10.85 -9.79
C THR A 73 2.43 -11.99 -10.27
N PRO A 74 2.72 -13.01 -9.42
CA PRO A 74 3.55 -14.14 -9.82
C PRO A 74 3.05 -14.86 -11.08
N ASP A 75 1.75 -14.84 -11.35
CA ASP A 75 1.19 -15.47 -12.56
C ASP A 75 1.53 -14.75 -13.87
N LEU A 76 2.19 -13.58 -13.83
CA LEU A 76 2.62 -12.80 -14.99
C LEU A 76 4.12 -12.99 -15.32
N LEU A 77 4.85 -13.76 -14.51
CA LEU A 77 6.28 -14.04 -14.64
C LEU A 77 6.49 -15.53 -14.96
#